data_AF-A0A7J8YDD2-F1
#
_entry.id   AF-A0A7J8YDD2-F1
#
_cell.length_a   1.000
_cell.length_b   1.000
_cell.length_c   1.000
_cell.angle_alpha   90.00
_cell.angle_beta   90.00
_cell.angle_gamma   90.00
#
_symmetry.space_group_name_H-M   'P 1'
#
loop_
_entity.id
_entity.type
_entity.pdbx_description
1 polymer ?
#
loop_
_entity_poly.entity_id
_entity_poly.type
_entity_poly.pdbx_seq_one_letter_code
_entity_poly.pdbx_strand_id
1 'polypeptide(L)'
;MGYLAKIFDQTKPFVAVILLQFGFAGMSLISKYALNQGMSQHVLIVYRHAVATLVIAPFALVYDRKIRPKMTLSIFVKIFLLGLLEPTIDQNLFYSGMKYTSATFTSAMCNVLPAFAFIFAWIF
;
A
#
# COMPACT_ATOMS: atom_id res chain seq x y z
N MET A 1 -6.26 4.70 -37.01
CA MET A 1 -5.38 4.15 -35.95
C MET A 1 -5.39 4.96 -34.63
N GLY A 2 -6.43 5.75 -34.31
CA GLY A 2 -6.48 6.56 -33.06
C GLY A 2 -7.41 6.05 -31.96
N TYR A 3 -8.46 5.30 -32.30
CA TYR A 3 -9.50 4.90 -31.34
C TYR A 3 -9.08 3.73 -30.44
N LEU A 4 -8.44 2.71 -31.02
CA LEU A 4 -7.93 1.54 -30.26
C LEU A 4 -6.80 1.92 -29.30
N ALA A 5 -5.90 2.83 -29.69
CA ALA A 5 -4.85 3.34 -28.80
C ALA A 5 -5.44 4.10 -27.61
N LYS A 6 -6.48 4.92 -27.84
CA LYS A 6 -7.18 5.66 -26.79
C LYS A 6 -7.96 4.74 -25.83
N ILE A 7 -8.60 3.70 -26.36
CA ILE A 7 -9.24 2.66 -25.53
C ILE A 7 -8.20 1.90 -24.72
N PHE A 8 -7.07 1.52 -25.32
CA PHE A 8 -6.01 0.80 -24.61
C PHE A 8 -5.42 1.63 -23.46
N ASP A 9 -5.19 2.93 -23.69
CA ASP A 9 -4.68 3.84 -22.66
C ASP A 9 -5.69 4.07 -21.52
N GLN A 10 -6.99 4.14 -21.85
CA GLN A 10 -8.06 4.18 -20.84
C GLN A 10 -8.25 2.85 -20.10
N THR A 11 -7.98 1.71 -20.74
CA THR A 11 -8.18 0.37 -20.16
C THR A 11 -7.01 -0.05 -19.27
N LYS A 12 -5.80 0.43 -19.56
CA LYS A 12 -4.57 0.16 -18.81
C LYS A 12 -4.69 0.37 -17.29
N PRO A 13 -5.24 1.48 -16.76
CA PRO A 13 -5.44 1.64 -15.31
C PRO A 13 -6.43 0.62 -14.73
N PHE A 14 -7.50 0.26 -15.45
CA PHE A 14 -8.46 -0.74 -14.96
C PHE A 14 -7.83 -2.12 -14.85
N VAL A 15 -7.07 -2.54 -15.87
CA VAL A 15 -6.34 -3.82 -15.83
C VAL A 15 -5.31 -3.81 -14.70
N ALA A 16 -4.62 -2.68 -14.49
CA ALA A 16 -3.68 -2.54 -13.37
C ALA A 16 -4.37 -2.69 -12.01
N VAL A 17 -5.54 -2.07 -11.81
CA VAL A 17 -6.33 -2.22 -10.57
C VAL A 17 -6.77 -3.66 -10.36
N ILE A 18 -7.25 -4.34 -11.41
CA ILE A 18 -7.66 -5.75 -11.32
C ILE A 18 -6.49 -6.63 -10.89
N LEU A 19 -5.33 -6.50 -11.55
CA LEU A 19 -4.12 -7.25 -11.19
C LEU A 19 -3.67 -6.96 -9.75
N LEU A 20 -3.76 -5.70 -9.33
CA LEU A 20 -3.42 -5.28 -7.96
C LEU A 20 -4.37 -5.91 -6.93
N GLN A 21 -5.67 -6.02 -7.23
CA GLN A 21 -6.63 -6.70 -6.36
C GLN A 21 -6.37 -8.20 -6.28
N PHE A 22 -6.01 -8.85 -7.38
CA PHE A 22 -5.56 -10.25 -7.35
C PHE A 22 -4.30 -10.42 -6.48
N GLY A 23 -3.35 -9.47 -6.57
CA GLY A 23 -2.18 -9.43 -5.69
C GLY A 23 -2.55 -9.33 -4.21
N PHE A 24 -3.49 -8.44 -3.86
CA PHE A 24 -3.99 -8.32 -2.48
C PHE A 24 -4.72 -9.58 -2.00
N ALA A 25 -5.54 -10.19 -2.84
CA ALA A 25 -6.20 -11.46 -2.53
C ALA A 25 -5.16 -12.57 -2.26
N GLY A 26 -4.15 -12.73 -3.12
CA GLY A 26 -3.05 -13.67 -2.92
C GLY A 26 -2.28 -13.42 -1.64
N MET A 27 -1.92 -12.15 -1.36
CA MET A 27 -1.24 -11.79 -0.12
C MET A 27 -2.05 -12.13 1.13
N SER A 28 -3.37 -11.86 1.14
CA SER A 28 -4.22 -12.17 2.28
C SER A 28 -4.31 -13.68 2.56
N LEU A 29 -4.36 -14.51 1.51
CA LEU A 29 -4.40 -15.96 1.62
C LEU A 29 -3.09 -16.51 2.21
N ILE A 30 -1.94 -16.09 1.65
CA ILE A 30 -0.61 -16.52 2.10
C ILE A 30 -0.36 -16.05 3.54
N SER A 31 -0.73 -14.80 3.85
CA SER A 31 -0.56 -14.26 5.20
C SER A 31 -1.40 -15.02 6.22
N LYS A 32 -2.65 -15.37 5.88
CA LYS A 32 -3.53 -16.15 6.77
C LYS A 32 -3.03 -17.58 6.96
N TYR A 33 -2.50 -18.21 5.91
CA TYR A 33 -1.87 -19.52 6.02
C TYR A 33 -0.65 -19.49 6.95
N ALA A 34 0.23 -18.50 6.79
CA ALA A 34 1.44 -18.37 7.62
C ALA A 34 1.12 -18.07 9.09
N LEU A 35 0.11 -17.23 9.37
CA LEU A 35 -0.35 -16.97 10.73
C LEU A 35 -0.96 -18.21 11.40
N ASN A 36 -1.75 -19.00 10.66
CA ASN A 36 -2.35 -20.24 11.17
C ASN A 36 -1.31 -21.30 11.54
N GLN A 37 -0.12 -21.25 10.91
CA GLN A 37 1.02 -22.12 11.24
C GLN A 37 1.85 -21.60 12.42
N GLY A 38 1.36 -20.59 13.15
CA GLY A 38 1.99 -20.06 14.37
C GLY A 38 2.98 -18.92 14.15
N MET A 39 3.06 -18.35 12.94
CA MET A 39 3.95 -17.21 12.70
C MET A 39 3.42 -15.93 13.36
N SER A 40 4.28 -15.19 14.05
CA SER A 40 3.92 -13.90 14.63
C SER A 40 3.63 -12.86 13.53
N GLN A 41 2.52 -12.15 13.66
CA GLN A 41 2.07 -11.13 12.71
C GLN A 41 3.11 -10.01 12.52
N HIS A 42 3.86 -9.65 13.57
CA HIS A 42 4.90 -8.64 13.47
C HIS A 42 6.07 -9.10 12.59
N VAL A 43 6.43 -10.38 12.66
CA VAL A 43 7.50 -10.96 11.83
C VAL A 43 7.10 -10.96 10.36
N LEU A 44 5.83 -11.28 10.07
CA LEU A 44 5.28 -11.23 8.71
C LEU A 44 5.39 -9.82 8.10
N ILE A 45 4.99 -8.80 8.86
CA ILE A 45 5.00 -7.40 8.42
C ILE A 45 6.42 -6.92 8.16
N VAL A 46 7.37 -7.23 9.06
CA VAL A 46 8.79 -6.86 8.89
C VAL A 46 9.38 -7.54 7.65
N TYR A 47 9.14 -8.84 7.46
CA TYR A 47 9.61 -9.56 6.27
C TYR A 47 9.04 -8.98 4.98
N ARG A 48 7.74 -8.64 4.97
CA ARG A 48 7.10 -8.05 3.78
C ARG A 48 7.75 -6.73 3.39
N HIS A 49 7.97 -5.84 4.36
CA HIS A 49 8.60 -4.54 4.10
C HIS A 49 10.08 -4.68 3.72
N ALA A 50 10.81 -5.64 4.32
CA ALA A 50 12.19 -5.93 3.96
C ALA A 50 12.31 -6.47 2.52
N VAL A 51 11.49 -7.45 2.15
CA VAL A 51 11.46 -8.00 0.78
C VAL A 51 11.02 -6.95 -0.23
N ALA A 52 9.98 -6.15 0.08
CA ALA A 52 9.57 -5.06 -0.79
C ALA A 52 10.71 -4.06 -1.02
N THR A 53 11.45 -3.71 0.03
CA THR A 53 12.63 -2.84 -0.08
C THR A 53 13.71 -3.47 -0.95
N LEU A 54 14.04 -4.75 -0.74
CA LEU A 54 15.06 -5.46 -1.51
C LEU A 54 14.70 -5.59 -3.00
N VAL A 55 13.42 -5.83 -3.31
CA VAL A 55 12.94 -5.96 -4.68
C VAL A 55 12.89 -4.60 -5.37
N ILE A 56 12.40 -3.56 -4.69
CA ILE A 56 12.25 -2.22 -5.28
C ILE A 56 13.60 -1.48 -5.36
N ALA A 57 14.51 -1.68 -4.41
CA ALA A 57 15.82 -1.02 -4.37
C ALA A 57 16.61 -1.06 -5.69
N PRO A 58 16.80 -2.20 -6.38
CA PRO A 58 17.51 -2.24 -7.66
C PRO A 58 16.79 -1.46 -8.76
N PHE A 59 15.45 -1.53 -8.84
CA PHE A 59 14.69 -0.73 -9.81
C PHE A 59 14.80 0.77 -9.52
N ALA A 60 14.73 1.16 -8.25
CA ALA A 60 14.94 2.55 -7.85
C ALA A 60 16.38 3.03 -8.14
N LEU A 61 17.38 2.16 -8.05
CA LEU A 61 18.79 2.48 -8.36
C LEU A 61 19.08 2.57 -9.85
N VAL A 62 18.37 1.81 -10.69
CA VAL A 62 18.58 1.78 -12.14
C VAL A 62 17.71 2.81 -12.86
N TYR A 63 16.42 2.90 -12.53
CA TYR A 63 15.44 3.70 -13.27
C TYR A 63 15.38 5.15 -12.77
N ASP A 64 15.34 5.37 -11.45
CA ASP A 64 15.18 6.71 -10.89
C ASP A 64 16.48 7.50 -10.81
N ARG A 65 17.64 6.90 -11.13
CA ARG A 65 18.97 7.52 -10.98
C ARG A 65 19.11 8.87 -11.67
N LYS A 66 18.40 9.09 -12.78
CA LYS A 66 18.45 10.35 -13.56
C LYS A 66 17.46 11.41 -13.08
N ILE A 67 16.44 11.03 -12.32
CA ILE A 67 15.32 11.89 -11.92
C ILE A 67 15.41 12.24 -10.42
N ARG A 68 16.36 11.65 -9.67
CA ARG A 68 16.47 11.83 -8.21
C ARG A 68 16.64 13.31 -7.84
N PRO A 69 15.71 13.89 -7.05
CA PRO A 69 15.98 15.15 -6.39
C PRO A 69 17.11 14.97 -5.37
N LYS A 70 17.94 16.00 -5.18
CA LYS A 70 19.00 15.97 -4.17
C LYS A 70 18.38 15.69 -2.80
N MET A 71 18.84 14.64 -2.14
CA MET A 71 18.29 14.18 -0.86
C MET A 71 18.77 15.15 0.24
N THR A 72 17.92 16.11 0.62
CA THR A 72 18.16 17.01 1.75
C THR A 72 17.55 16.43 3.02
N LEU A 73 18.08 16.81 4.18
CA LEU A 73 17.60 16.32 5.48
C LEU A 73 16.10 16.60 5.70
N SER A 74 15.59 17.72 5.18
CA SER A 74 14.15 18.03 5.21
C SER A 74 13.32 17.05 4.40
N ILE A 75 13.75 16.69 3.18
CA ILE A 75 13.06 15.71 2.33
C ILE A 75 13.12 14.32 2.98
N PHE A 76 14.27 13.94 3.54
CA PHE A 76 14.43 12.69 4.27
C PHE A 76 13.43 12.57 5.41
N VAL A 77 13.34 13.60 6.27
CA VAL A 77 12.40 13.61 7.39
C VAL A 77 10.95 13.55 6.91
N LYS A 78 10.58 14.26 5.84
CA LYS A 78 9.23 14.17 5.26
C LYS A 78 8.90 12.76 4.78
N ILE A 79 9.80 12.11 4.03
CA ILE A 79 9.61 10.74 3.55
C ILE A 79 9.54 9.76 4.72
N PHE A 80 10.41 9.93 5.72
CA PHE A 80 10.40 9.09 6.92
C PHE A 80 9.09 9.23 7.70
N LEU A 81 8.61 10.45 7.91
CA LEU A 81 7.33 10.70 8.58
C LEU A 81 6.15 10.14 7.78
N LEU A 82 6.12 10.30 6.46
CA LEU A 82 5.10 9.68 5.60
C LEU A 82 5.13 8.15 5.71
N GLY A 83 6.31 7.53 5.67
CA GLY A 83 6.48 6.08 5.84
C GLY A 83 6.11 5.58 7.24
N LEU A 84 6.31 6.39 8.29
CA LEU A 84 5.90 6.03 9.64
C LEU A 84 4.38 6.16 9.81
N LEU A 85 3.80 7.27 9.35
CA LEU A 85 2.40 7.63 9.54
C LEU A 85 1.45 6.82 8.66
N GLU A 86 1.74 6.66 7.37
CA GLU A 86 0.87 5.89 6.47
C GLU A 86 1.01 4.39 6.76
N PRO A 87 1.98 3.64 6.21
CA PRO A 87 1.88 2.18 6.22
C PRO A 87 2.06 1.56 7.59
N THR A 88 2.82 2.19 8.50
CA THR A 88 3.18 1.56 9.78
C THR A 88 2.08 1.72 10.82
N ILE A 89 1.56 2.93 10.98
CA ILE A 89 0.46 3.21 11.90
C ILE A 89 -0.87 2.71 11.33
N ASP A 90 -1.16 2.93 10.04
CA ASP A 90 -2.39 2.44 9.40
C ASP A 90 -2.54 0.94 9.59
N GLN A 91 -1.54 0.14 9.19
CA GLN A 91 -1.64 -1.31 9.25
C GLN A 91 -1.74 -1.80 10.69
N ASN A 92 -1.00 -1.18 11.63
CA ASN A 92 -1.05 -1.58 13.03
C ASN A 92 -2.44 -1.30 13.64
N LEU A 93 -2.99 -0.10 13.41
CA LEU A 93 -4.33 0.26 13.83
C LEU A 93 -5.40 -0.59 13.15
N PHE A 94 -5.24 -0.90 11.86
CA PHE A 94 -6.15 -1.73 11.09
C PHE A 94 -6.22 -3.16 11.66
N TYR A 95 -5.08 -3.81 11.89
CA TYR A 95 -5.05 -5.15 12.48
C TYR A 95 -5.48 -5.14 13.95
N SER A 96 -5.15 -4.10 14.71
CA SER A 96 -5.61 -3.94 16.10
C SER A 96 -7.14 -3.79 16.14
N GLY A 97 -7.71 -2.92 15.31
CA GLY A 97 -9.15 -2.77 15.15
C GLY A 97 -9.83 -4.06 14.72
N MET A 98 -9.23 -4.79 13.78
CA MET A 98 -9.72 -6.12 13.36
C MET A 98 -9.64 -7.16 14.48
N LYS A 99 -8.70 -7.06 15.43
CA LYS A 99 -8.63 -7.95 16.59
C LYS A 99 -9.80 -7.73 17.57
N TYR A 100 -10.24 -6.48 17.71
CA TYR A 100 -11.36 -6.12 18.60
C TYR A 100 -12.73 -6.17 17.92
N THR A 101 -12.77 -6.29 16.59
CA THR A 101 -13.99 -6.29 15.78
C THR A 101 -14.00 -7.46 14.81
N SER A 102 -14.92 -7.48 13.85
CA SER A 102 -14.93 -8.49 12.78
C SER A 102 -14.28 -7.94 11.51
N ALA A 103 -13.70 -8.83 10.69
CA ALA A 103 -13.16 -8.43 9.38
C ALA A 103 -14.21 -7.73 8.49
N THR A 104 -15.48 -8.13 8.61
CA THR A 104 -16.61 -7.49 7.92
C THR A 104 -16.84 -6.06 8.42
N PHE A 105 -16.77 -5.83 9.73
CA PHE A 105 -16.89 -4.50 10.31
C PHE A 105 -15.74 -3.59 9.89
N THR A 106 -14.49 -4.07 9.96
CA THR A 106 -13.32 -3.30 9.50
C THR A 106 -13.43 -2.95 8.01
N SER A 107 -13.88 -3.89 7.18
CA SER A 107 -14.10 -3.64 5.74
C SER A 107 -15.22 -2.63 5.49
N ALA A 108 -16.29 -2.65 6.29
CA ALA A 108 -17.36 -1.66 6.20
C ALA A 108 -16.88 -0.25 6.59
N MET A 109 -16.01 -0.14 7.61
CA MET A 109 -15.41 1.14 8.00
C MET A 109 -14.53 1.75 6.91
N CYS A 110 -13.89 0.94 6.05
CA CYS A 110 -13.14 1.46 4.89
C CYS A 110 -14.02 2.27 3.93
N ASN A 111 -15.34 2.05 3.90
CA ASN A 111 -16.26 2.85 3.07
C ASN A 111 -16.38 4.31 3.54
N VAL A 112 -15.90 4.64 4.75
CA VAL A 112 -15.88 6.01 5.28
C VAL A 112 -14.62 6.77 4.84
N LEU A 113 -13.58 6.08 4.34
CA LEU A 113 -12.33 6.72 3.87
C LEU A 113 -12.58 7.82 2.83
N PRO A 114 -13.43 7.65 1.80
CA PRO A 114 -13.72 8.71 0.85
C PRO A 114 -14.37 9.93 1.51
N ALA A 115 -15.25 9.73 2.49
CA ALA A 115 -15.90 10.83 3.21
C ALA A 115 -14.87 11.67 4.00
N PHE A 116 -13.94 11.03 4.70
CA PHE A 116 -12.84 11.74 5.37
C PHE A 116 -11.93 12.46 4.37
N ALA A 117 -11.62 11.84 3.24
CA ALA A 117 -10.82 12.46 2.19
C ALA A 117 -11.49 13.75 1.66
N PHE A 118 -12.81 13.73 1.42
CA PHE A 118 -13.56 14.93 1.03
C PHE A 118 -13.56 16.01 2.11
N ILE A 119 -13.73 15.64 3.38
CA ILE A 119 -13.68 16.60 4.49
C ILE A 119 -12.30 17.26 4.55
N PHE A 120 -11.22 16.48 4.46
CA PHE A 120 -9.87 17.04 4.45
C PHE A 120 -9.61 17.94 3.23
N ALA A 121 -10.06 17.52 2.04
CA ALA A 121 -9.94 18.35 0.83
C ALA A 121 -10.79 19.63 0.87
N TRP A 122 -11.80 19.69 1.74
CA TRP A 122 -12.57 20.91 1.97
C TRP A 122 -11.90 21.84 2.99
N ILE A 123 -11.25 21.28 4.00
CA ILE A 123 -10.59 22.03 5.08
C ILE A 123 -9.24 22.61 4.64
N PHE A 124 -8.48 21.87 3.83
CA PHE A 124 -7.13 22.21 3.36
C PHE A 124 -7.11 22.52 1.87
#